data_AF-A0A1E5G0W6-F1
#
_entry.id   AF-A0A1E5G0W6-F1
#
_cell.length_a   1.000
_cell.length_b   1.000
_cell.length_c   1.000
_cell.angle_alpha   90.00
_cell.angle_beta   90.00
_cell.angle_gamma   90.00
#
_symmetry.space_group_name_H-M   'P 1'
#
loop_
_entity.id
_entity.type
_entity.pdbx_description
1 polymer ?
#
loop_
_entity_poly.entity_id
_entity_poly.type
_entity_poly.pdbx_seq_one_letter_code
_entity_poly.pdbx_strand_id
1 'polypeptide(L)' 'MKADELKLMGIRATGKQVWLCVSSKYKKDYPEFHQVVNDILSLKSSKFMNWLMVQAQKGLI' A
#
# COMPACT_ATOMS: atom_id res chain seq x y z
N MET A 1 -1.74 12.38 6.46
CA MET A 1 -2.22 10.98 6.29
C MET A 1 -1.13 10.16 5.62
N LYS A 2 -0.95 8.86 5.93
CA LYS A 2 0.24 8.01 5.62
C LYS A 2 0.93 8.19 4.25
N ALA A 3 0.16 8.50 3.20
CA ALA A 3 0.69 8.82 1.87
C ALA A 3 1.64 10.05 1.86
N ASP A 4 1.41 11.02 2.74
CA ASP A 4 2.23 12.21 2.90
C ASP A 4 3.58 11.89 3.55
N GLU A 5 3.61 10.97 4.52
CA GLU A 5 4.87 10.45 5.08
C GLU A 5 5.69 9.72 4.01
N LEU A 6 5.04 8.94 3.14
CA LEU A 6 5.71 8.26 2.04
C LEU A 6 6.25 9.24 0.99
N LYS A 7 5.51 10.33 0.71
CA LYS A 7 5.99 11.44 -0.13
C LYS A 7 7.17 12.16 0.49
N LEU A 8 7.17 12.38 1.80
CA LEU A 8 8.31 12.94 2.54
C LEU A 8 9.54 12.04 2.47
N MET A 9 9.35 10.72 2.35
CA MET A 9 10.43 9.76 2.06
C MET A 9 10.83 9.69 0.57
N GLY A 10 10.29 10.56 -0.30
CA GLY A 10 10.58 10.59 -1.74
C GLY A 10 9.79 9.58 -2.58
N ILE A 11 8.84 8.86 -1.98
CA ILE A 11 8.01 7.87 -2.66
C ILE A 11 6.72 8.54 -3.12
N ARG A 12 6.45 8.51 -4.44
CA ARG A 12 5.23 9.10 -5.02
C ARG A 12 4.01 8.21 -4.72
N ALA A 13 3.54 8.28 -3.48
CA ALA A 13 2.41 7.50 -2.98
C ALA A 13 1.08 8.26 -3.12
N THR A 14 0.05 7.56 -3.59
CA THR A 14 -1.35 8.06 -3.58
C THR A 14 -2.19 7.19 -2.66
N GLY A 15 -3.23 7.73 -2.01
CA GLY A 15 -4.14 6.94 -1.15
C GLY A 15 -4.72 5.71 -1.87
N LYS A 16 -5.00 5.82 -3.17
CA LYS A 16 -5.45 4.71 -4.01
C LYS A 16 -4.41 3.58 -4.15
N GLN A 17 -3.12 3.92 -4.26
CA GLN A 17 -2.05 2.94 -4.33
C GLN A 17 -1.84 2.24 -2.98
N VAL A 18 -1.93 2.98 -1.88
CA VAL A 18 -1.88 2.40 -0.53
C VAL A 18 -3.01 1.39 -0.34
N TRP A 19 -4.23 1.75 -0.75
CA TRP A 19 -5.37 0.85 -0.75
C TRP A 19 -5.10 -0.40 -1.60
N LEU A 20 -4.69 -0.24 -2.86
CA LEU A 20 -4.33 -1.36 -3.75
C LEU A 20 -3.25 -2.28 -3.17
N CYS A 21 -2.23 -1.71 -2.52
CA CYS A 21 -1.18 -2.47 -1.85
C CYS A 21 -1.74 -3.33 -0.72
N VAL A 22 -2.58 -2.76 0.14
CA VAL A 22 -3.20 -3.48 1.26
C VAL A 22 -4.22 -4.50 0.75
N SER A 23 -5.09 -4.11 -0.17
CA SER A 23 -6.07 -5.00 -0.82
C SER A 23 -5.42 -6.16 -1.57
N SER A 24 -4.19 -6.01 -2.07
CA SER A 24 -3.48 -7.11 -2.73
C SER A 24 -3.18 -8.30 -1.81
N LYS A 25 -3.23 -8.09 -0.49
CA LYS A 25 -3.12 -9.13 0.55
C LYS A 25 -4.40 -9.97 0.68
N TYR A 26 -5.54 -9.39 0.32
CA TYR A 26 -6.88 -9.93 0.60
C TYR A 26 -7.56 -10.49 -0.65
N LYS A 27 -6.82 -11.22 -1.50
CA LYS A 27 -7.35 -11.75 -2.77
C LYS A 27 -8.34 -12.91 -2.61
N LYS A 28 -8.33 -13.60 -1.47
CA LYS A 28 -9.11 -14.82 -1.23
C LYS A 28 -10.16 -14.67 -0.13
N ASP A 29 -10.00 -13.72 0.77
CA ASP A 29 -10.83 -13.57 1.96
C ASP A 29 -11.03 -12.08 2.26
N TYR A 30 -12.24 -11.73 2.72
CA TYR A 30 -12.59 -10.36 3.06
C TYR A 30 -12.27 -10.12 4.54
N PRO A 31 -11.21 -9.36 4.86
CA PRO A 31 -10.86 -9.06 6.23
C PRO A 31 -11.92 -8.18 6.89
N GLU A 32 -11.98 -8.25 8.21
CA GLU A 32 -12.76 -7.32 9.00
C GLU A 32 -12.21 -5.90 8.92
N PHE A 33 -13.09 -4.90 9.05
CA PHE A 33 -12.74 -3.48 8.89
C PHE A 33 -11.53 -3.06 9.75
N HIS A 34 -11.50 -3.51 11.01
CA HIS A 34 -10.42 -3.19 11.94
C HIS A 34 -9.06 -3.73 11.48
N GLN A 35 -9.02 -4.89 10.80
CA GLN A 35 -7.79 -5.47 10.28
C GLN A 35 -7.26 -4.66 9.11
N VAL A 36 -8.14 -4.20 8.22
CA VAL A 36 -7.76 -3.34 7.07
C VAL A 36 -7.16 -2.03 7.56
N VAL A 37 -7.81 -1.38 8.53
CA VAL A 37 -7.30 -0.13 9.13
C VAL A 37 -5.95 -0.37 9.80
N ASN A 38 -5.81 -1.46 10.57
CA ASN A 38 -4.56 -1.80 11.22
C ASN A 38 -3.42 -2.08 10.22
N ASP A 39 -3.68 -2.79 9.12
CA ASP A 39 -2.69 -3.04 8.06
C ASP A 39 -2.29 -1.75 7.33
N ILE A 40 -3.21 -0.80 7.14
CA ILE A 40 -2.90 0.53 6.56
C ILE A 40 -2.01 1.34 7.51
N LEU A 41 -2.35 1.39 8.81
CA LEU A 41 -1.58 2.13 9.81
C LEU A 41 -0.19 1.51 10.04
N SER A 42 -0.12 0.18 10.00
CA SER A 42 1.13 -0.60 10.15
C SER A 42 1.93 -0.74 8.85
N LEU A 43 1.48 -0.14 7.74
CA LEU A 43 2.15 -0.23 6.45
C LEU A 43 3.51 0.46 6.50
N LYS A 44 4.57 -0.33 6.43
CA LYS A 44 5.96 0.16 6.36
C LYS A 44 6.30 0.65 4.96
N SER A 45 7.07 1.74 4.88
CA SER A 45 7.53 2.35 3.63
C SER A 45 8.27 1.36 2.72
N SER A 46 9.12 0.50 3.28
CA SER A 46 9.85 -0.53 2.53
C SER A 46 8.93 -1.55 1.86
N LYS A 47 7.84 -1.96 2.53
CA LYS A 47 6.84 -2.89 1.97
C LYS A 47 6.10 -2.24 0.80
N PHE A 48 5.72 -0.98 0.97
CA PHE A 48 5.05 -0.20 -0.07
C PHE A 48 5.95 0.03 -1.29
N MET A 49 7.24 0.33 -1.08
CA MET A 49 8.22 0.51 -2.15
C MET A 49 8.45 -0.78 -2.94
N ASN A 50 8.59 -1.92 -2.26
CA ASN A 50 8.71 -3.21 -2.93
C ASN A 50 7.46 -3.53 -3.77
N TRP A 51 6.28 -3.28 -3.21
CA TRP A 51 5.03 -3.44 -3.95
C TRP A 51 4.97 -2.54 -5.20
N LEU A 52 5.36 -1.26 -5.07
CA LEU A 52 5.44 -0.33 -6.20
C LEU A 52 6.39 -0.84 -7.29
N MET A 53 7.59 -1.30 -6.94
CA MET A 53 8.52 -1.88 -7.92
C MET A 53 7.90 -3.06 -8.67
N VAL A 54 7.22 -3.97 -7.95
CA VAL A 54 6.52 -5.11 -8.57
C VAL A 54 5.40 -4.65 -9.51
N GLN A 55 4.64 -3.61 -9.16
CA GLN A 55 3.60 -3.08 -10.04
C GLN A 55 4.19 -2.37 -11.27
N ALA A 56 5.31 -1.66 -11.11
CA ALA A 56 6.02 -1.01 -12.20
C ALA A 56 6.60 -2.04 -13.18
N GLN A 57 7.18 -3.13 -12.67
CA GLN A 57 7.61 -4.28 -13.50
C GLN A 57 6.44 -4.94 -14.25
N LYS A 58 5.22 -4.90 -13.68
CA LYS A 58 4.01 -5.42 -14.33
C LYS A 58 3.37 -4.42 -15.29
N GLY A 59 3.88 -3.19 -15.40
CA GLY A 59 3.33 -2.12 -16.24
C GLY A 59 1.95 -1.63 -15.80
N LEU A 60 1.59 -1.80 -14.52
CA LEU A 60 0.27 -1.46 -13.97
C LEU A 60 0.21 -0.03 -13.38
N ILE A 61 1.30 0.73 -13.48
CA ILE A 61 1.47 2.11 -13.00
C ILE A 61 2.44 2.87 -13.89
#